data_AF-A0A7C9ETY9-F1
#
_entry.id   AF-A0A7C9ETY9-F1
#
_cell.length_a   1.000
_cell.length_b   1.000
_cell.length_c   1.000
_cell.angle_alpha   90.00
_cell.angle_beta   90.00
_cell.angle_gamma   90.00
#
_symmetry.space_group_name_H-M   'P 1'
#
loop_
_entity.id
_entity.type
_entity.pdbx_description
1 polymer ?
#
loop_
_entity_poly.entity_id
_entity_poly.type
_entity_poly.pdbx_seq_one_letter_code
_entity_poly.pdbx_strand_id
1 'polypeptide(L)'
;ELQDPNLESIMRVQQNRALEFWEKNWHSGVPLKIKRLARDPKTFLWAVGIAQSRCINMQMRVGALVQDANMLVPYADMLNHSFQPNCFFHWRFKDRMLEVMINPGQRIKKGEEMTVNYINGQSDILMQRYGFSTPVNPWDVISFSGNSCIHLDTFLSVFNISGLPGEYYHNKSTPDPSRTLEAAIKYRLHRKLFIEKVIEALEMYQEKILF
;
A
#
# COMPACT_ATOMS: atom_id res chain seq x y z
N GLU A 1 9.56 -16.88 -6.07
CA GLU A 1 8.99 -16.45 -7.37
C GLU A 1 7.79 -15.56 -7.09
N LEU A 2 7.55 -14.53 -7.91
CA LEU A 2 6.34 -13.71 -7.77
C LEU A 2 5.15 -14.54 -8.26
N GLN A 3 4.16 -14.74 -7.40
CA GLN A 3 2.93 -15.48 -7.74
C GLN A 3 1.86 -14.56 -8.38
N ASP A 4 2.15 -13.26 -8.49
CA ASP A 4 1.28 -12.27 -9.10
C ASP A 4 1.81 -11.91 -10.51
N PRO A 5 1.12 -12.36 -11.58
CA PRO A 5 1.54 -12.11 -12.96
C PRO A 5 1.39 -10.63 -13.38
N ASN A 6 0.48 -9.88 -12.74
CA ASN A 6 0.32 -8.45 -13.02
C ASN A 6 1.51 -7.66 -12.45
N LEU A 7 1.86 -7.95 -11.20
CA LEU A 7 3.05 -7.37 -10.57
C LEU A 7 4.32 -7.72 -11.35
N GLU A 8 4.48 -8.97 -11.78
CA GLU A 8 5.62 -9.38 -12.61
C GLU A 8 5.70 -8.57 -13.92
N SER A 9 4.58 -8.44 -14.63
CA SER A 9 4.49 -7.67 -15.87
C SER A 9 4.89 -6.20 -15.65
N ILE A 10 4.36 -5.57 -14.60
CA ILE A 10 4.69 -4.18 -14.23
C ILE A 10 6.20 -4.04 -13.95
N MET A 11 6.78 -4.95 -13.18
CA MET A 11 8.22 -4.91 -12.86
C MET A 11 9.10 -5.06 -14.11
N ARG A 12 8.74 -5.96 -15.03
CA ARG A 12 9.47 -6.12 -16.31
C ARG A 12 9.41 -4.85 -17.16
N VAL A 13 8.24 -4.22 -17.26
CA VAL A 13 8.09 -2.95 -17.99
C VAL A 13 8.94 -1.84 -17.35
N GLN A 14 8.95 -1.72 -16.02
CA GLN A 14 9.75 -0.70 -15.34
C GLN A 14 11.26 -0.91 -15.53
N GLN A 15 11.73 -2.16 -15.46
CA GLN A 15 13.13 -2.50 -15.72
C GLN A 15 13.55 -2.15 -17.15
N ASN A 16 12.72 -2.53 -18.13
CA ASN A 16 12.99 -2.21 -19.55
C ASN A 16 13.04 -0.70 -19.78
N ARG A 17 12.09 0.07 -19.23
CA ARG A 17 12.09 1.54 -19.35
C ARG A 17 13.36 2.17 -18.76
N ALA A 18 13.85 1.66 -17.64
CA ALA A 18 15.08 2.16 -17.03
C ALA A 18 16.32 1.81 -17.87
N LEU A 19 16.36 0.62 -18.46
CA LEU A 19 17.42 0.21 -19.39
C LEU A 19 17.44 1.07 -20.65
N GLU A 20 16.30 1.23 -21.32
CA GLU A 20 16.15 2.08 -22.50
C GLU A 20 16.56 3.52 -22.20
N PHE A 21 16.19 4.03 -21.02
CA PHE A 21 16.61 5.36 -20.57
C PHE A 21 18.12 5.46 -20.42
N TRP A 22 18.77 4.46 -19.80
CA TRP A 22 20.22 4.45 -19.66
C TRP A 22 20.90 4.41 -21.04
N GLU A 23 20.50 3.52 -21.94
CA GLU A 23 21.07 3.41 -23.28
C GLU A 23 20.96 4.72 -24.07
N LYS A 24 19.80 5.37 -23.98
CA LYS A 24 19.55 6.66 -24.64
C LYS A 24 20.42 7.80 -24.07
N ASN A 25 20.70 7.80 -22.77
CA ASN A 25 21.34 8.93 -22.08
C ASN A 25 22.83 8.69 -21.73
N TRP A 26 23.36 7.47 -21.88
CA TRP A 26 24.76 7.10 -21.62
C TRP A 26 25.51 6.64 -22.89
N HIS A 27 25.17 7.22 -24.04
CA HIS A 27 25.82 6.94 -25.32
C HIS A 27 27.31 7.36 -25.36
N SER A 28 28.06 6.90 -26.36
CA SER A 28 29.53 7.10 -26.44
C SER A 28 29.98 8.56 -26.41
N GLY A 29 29.19 9.47 -27.00
CA GLY A 29 29.46 10.90 -27.10
C GLY A 29 29.06 11.76 -25.89
N VAL A 30 28.55 11.19 -24.79
CA VAL A 30 28.16 11.99 -23.62
C VAL A 30 29.39 12.55 -22.88
N PRO A 31 29.28 13.71 -22.21
CA PRO A 31 30.36 14.25 -21.39
C PRO A 31 30.89 13.22 -20.39
N LEU A 32 32.21 13.14 -20.26
CA LEU A 32 32.90 12.19 -19.36
C LEU A 32 32.38 12.25 -17.92
N LYS A 33 31.95 13.44 -17.45
CA LYS A 33 31.36 13.63 -16.12
C LYS A 33 30.07 12.81 -15.95
N ILE A 34 29.19 12.79 -16.94
CA ILE A 34 27.96 12.00 -16.94
C ILE A 34 28.30 10.52 -17.06
N LYS A 35 29.17 10.16 -18.01
CA LYS A 35 29.61 8.77 -18.22
C LYS A 35 30.15 8.10 -16.95
N ARG A 36 30.82 8.87 -16.08
CA ARG A 36 31.38 8.39 -14.82
C ARG A 36 30.34 8.07 -13.74
N LEU A 37 29.15 8.66 -13.79
CA LEU A 37 28.11 8.48 -12.76
C LEU A 37 27.48 7.07 -12.82
N ALA A 38 27.29 6.53 -14.04
CA ALA A 38 26.72 5.20 -14.24
C ALA A 38 27.33 4.55 -15.48
N ARG A 39 28.53 3.99 -15.33
CA ARG A 39 29.32 3.44 -16.46
C ARG A 39 28.66 2.23 -17.12
N ASP A 40 27.86 1.50 -16.36
CA ASP A 40 27.19 0.28 -16.77
C ASP A 40 25.71 0.35 -16.35
N PRO A 41 24.83 -0.39 -17.05
CA PRO A 41 23.39 -0.34 -16.79
C PRO A 41 23.04 -0.88 -15.41
N LYS A 42 23.83 -1.80 -14.85
CA LYS A 42 23.57 -2.38 -13.52
C LYS A 42 23.76 -1.33 -12.42
N THR A 43 24.79 -0.50 -12.50
CA THR A 43 24.99 0.64 -11.59
C THR A 43 23.85 1.65 -11.69
N PHE A 44 23.38 1.95 -12.91
CA PHE A 44 22.22 2.82 -13.10
C PHE A 44 20.95 2.24 -12.46
N LEU A 45 20.63 0.98 -12.76
CA LEU A 45 19.46 0.29 -12.20
C LEU A 45 19.52 0.21 -10.67
N TRP A 46 20.70 -0.05 -10.10
CA TRP A 46 20.91 0.03 -8.66
C TRP A 46 20.58 1.41 -8.11
N ALA A 47 21.11 2.47 -8.73
CA ALA A 47 20.84 3.85 -8.30
C ALA A 47 19.34 4.22 -8.42
N VAL A 48 18.67 3.78 -9.48
CA VAL A 48 17.21 3.91 -9.64
C VAL A 48 16.48 3.19 -8.51
N GLY A 49 16.87 1.95 -8.18
CA GLY A 49 16.28 1.20 -7.08
C GLY A 49 16.48 1.89 -5.73
N ILE A 50 17.67 2.47 -5.47
CA ILE A 50 17.92 3.28 -4.28
C ILE A 50 17.02 4.51 -4.26
N ALA A 51 16.95 5.27 -5.35
CA ALA A 51 16.10 6.45 -5.43
C ALA A 51 14.62 6.11 -5.20
N GLN A 52 14.12 5.02 -5.80
CA GLN A 52 12.73 4.58 -5.65
C GLN A 52 12.38 4.14 -4.22
N SER A 53 13.29 3.45 -3.55
CA SER A 53 13.06 2.86 -2.22
C SER A 53 13.44 3.75 -1.04
N ARG A 54 14.29 4.77 -1.25
CA ARG A 54 14.83 5.62 -0.17
C ARG A 54 14.47 7.10 -0.31
N CYS A 55 13.92 7.54 -1.44
CA CYS A 55 13.53 8.95 -1.54
C CYS A 55 12.29 9.25 -0.70
N ILE A 56 12.35 10.37 -0.01
CA ILE A 56 11.21 10.98 0.67
C ILE A 56 10.56 11.93 -0.33
N ASN A 57 9.33 11.61 -0.71
CA ASN A 57 8.50 12.46 -1.55
C ASN A 57 7.75 13.41 -0.62
N MET A 58 8.00 14.71 -0.75
CA MET A 58 7.37 15.72 0.10
C MET A 58 7.13 17.00 -0.67
N GLN A 59 5.91 17.53 -0.54
CA GLN A 59 5.63 18.88 -0.96
C GLN A 59 6.28 19.86 0.02
N MET A 60 7.20 20.67 -0.49
CA MET A 60 7.94 21.64 0.32
C MET A 60 7.84 23.04 -0.27
N ARG A 61 7.86 24.03 0.63
CA ARG A 61 8.04 25.42 0.25
C ARG A 61 9.52 25.78 0.27
N VAL A 62 10.03 26.36 -0.82
CA VAL A 62 11.38 26.92 -0.93
C VAL A 62 11.26 28.36 -1.41
N GLY A 63 11.46 29.32 -0.51
CA GLY A 63 11.17 30.73 -0.78
C GLY A 63 9.67 30.95 -1.07
N ALA A 64 9.36 31.52 -2.24
CA ALA A 64 7.98 31.76 -2.69
C ALA A 64 7.36 30.56 -3.42
N LEU A 65 8.15 29.53 -3.76
CA LEU A 65 7.70 28.39 -4.56
C LEU A 65 7.30 27.22 -3.65
N VAL A 66 6.18 26.56 -3.97
CA VAL A 66 5.82 25.26 -3.45
C VAL A 66 6.07 24.24 -4.55
N GLN A 67 6.85 23.20 -4.25
CA GLN A 67 7.19 22.14 -5.20
C GLN A 67 7.17 20.78 -4.53
N ASP A 68 6.82 19.75 -5.29
CA ASP A 68 7.00 18.37 -4.87
C ASP A 68 8.45 17.98 -5.10
N ALA A 69 9.11 17.50 -4.04
CA ALA A 69 10.53 17.17 -4.07
C ALA A 69 10.75 15.71 -3.68
N ASN A 70 11.68 15.07 -4.39
CA ASN A 70 12.17 13.73 -4.08
C ASN A 70 13.54 13.88 -3.46
N MET A 71 13.65 13.60 -2.17
CA MET A 71 14.88 13.83 -1.41
C MET A 71 15.49 12.52 -0.92
N LEU A 72 16.82 12.41 -1.02
CA LEU A 72 17.58 11.44 -0.23
C LEU A 72 18.07 12.15 1.03
N VAL A 73 17.52 11.76 2.18
CA VAL A 73 17.83 12.40 3.46
C VAL A 73 18.51 11.37 4.36
N PRO A 74 19.83 11.51 4.61
CA PRO A 74 20.57 10.57 5.45
C PRO A 74 19.91 10.40 6.82
N TYR A 75 19.94 9.17 7.33
CA TYR A 75 19.34 8.73 8.59
C TYR A 75 17.81 8.70 8.58
N ALA A 76 17.15 9.70 8.00
CA ALA A 76 15.70 9.71 7.84
C ALA A 76 15.22 8.58 6.91
N ASP A 77 16.01 8.28 5.88
CA ASP A 77 15.78 7.17 4.94
C ASP A 77 15.96 5.77 5.55
N MET A 78 16.44 5.67 6.79
CA MET A 78 16.58 4.41 7.53
C MET A 78 15.32 4.03 8.31
N LEU A 79 14.38 4.95 8.53
CA LEU A 79 13.16 4.66 9.28
C LEU A 79 12.24 3.75 8.47
N ASN A 80 11.92 2.58 9.02
CA ASN A 80 11.09 1.61 8.35
C ASN A 80 9.61 2.02 8.28
N HIS A 81 8.87 1.33 7.42
CA HIS A 81 7.43 1.48 7.27
C HIS A 81 6.65 0.86 8.43
N SER A 82 5.59 1.54 8.88
CA SER A 82 4.50 0.96 9.64
C SER A 82 3.15 1.57 9.21
N PHE A 83 2.07 0.77 9.27
CA PHE A 83 0.69 1.25 9.15
C PHE A 83 0.17 1.92 10.43
N GLN A 84 0.88 1.74 11.54
CA GLN A 84 0.69 2.45 12.79
C GLN A 84 2.01 3.16 13.13
N PRO A 85 2.41 4.17 12.35
CA PRO A 85 3.69 4.82 12.53
C PRO A 85 3.74 5.56 13.87
N ASN A 86 4.93 5.64 14.46
CA ASN A 86 5.17 6.46 15.64
C ASN A 86 5.88 7.77 15.34
N CYS A 87 6.35 7.94 14.11
CA CYS A 87 6.98 9.15 13.63
C CYS A 87 6.34 9.65 12.33
N PHE A 88 6.63 10.92 12.02
CA PHE A 88 6.31 11.53 10.74
C PHE A 88 7.42 12.52 10.33
N PHE A 89 7.50 12.79 9.04
CA PHE A 89 8.41 13.79 8.52
C PHE A 89 7.78 15.18 8.52
N HIS A 90 8.51 16.18 9.01
CA HIS A 90 8.07 17.57 9.05
C HIS A 90 9.07 18.47 8.32
N TRP A 91 8.59 19.25 7.34
CA TRP A 91 9.40 20.27 6.69
C TRP A 91 9.32 21.59 7.45
N ARG A 92 10.43 21.96 8.07
CA ARG A 92 10.57 23.26 8.71
C ARG A 92 11.03 24.30 7.69
N PHE A 93 10.05 25.00 7.10
CA PHE A 93 10.28 25.98 6.03
C PHE A 93 11.33 27.07 6.37
N LYS A 94 11.26 27.66 7.58
CA LYS A 94 12.14 28.78 7.96
C LYS A 94 13.62 28.39 7.97
N ASP A 95 13.91 27.20 8.46
CA ASP A 95 15.27 26.69 8.61
C ASP A 95 15.70 25.82 7.41
N ARG A 96 14.77 25.53 6.48
CA ARG A 96 14.93 24.61 5.34
C ARG A 96 15.46 23.25 5.79
N MET A 97 14.85 22.70 6.85
CA MET A 97 15.28 21.47 7.50
C MET A 97 14.14 20.44 7.49
N LEU A 98 14.48 19.19 7.20
CA LEU A 98 13.58 18.06 7.42
C LEU A 98 13.78 17.52 8.84
N GLU A 99 12.68 17.34 9.56
CA GLU A 99 12.67 16.80 10.91
C GLU A 99 11.89 15.50 10.97
N VAL A 100 12.37 14.58 11.80
CA VAL A 100 11.63 13.38 12.20
C VAL A 100 10.98 13.69 13.54
N MET A 101 9.66 13.80 13.56
CA MET A 101 8.90 14.12 14.75
C MET A 101 8.13 12.91 15.25
N ILE A 102 7.98 12.78 16.57
CA ILE A 102 7.15 11.75 17.19
C ILE A 102 5.68 12.17 17.10
N ASN A 103 4.80 11.22 16.78
CA ASN A 103 3.37 11.46 16.72
C ASN A 103 2.83 11.94 18.08
N PRO A 104 1.89 12.91 18.10
CA PRO A 104 1.32 13.42 19.34
C PRO A 104 0.75 12.31 20.23
N GLY A 105 1.04 12.37 21.53
CA GLY A 105 0.57 11.39 22.51
C GLY A 105 1.37 10.08 22.53
N GLN A 106 2.35 9.91 21.64
CA GLN A 106 3.23 8.74 21.66
C GLN A 106 4.54 9.01 22.40
N ARG A 107 5.14 7.95 22.94
CA ARG A 107 6.48 7.95 23.55
C ARG A 107 7.25 6.77 22.98
N ILE A 108 8.51 6.97 22.67
CA ILE A 108 9.40 5.93 22.13
C ILE A 108 10.42 5.59 23.20
N LYS A 109 10.42 4.34 23.66
CA LYS A 109 11.36 3.85 24.68
C LYS A 109 12.68 3.44 24.03
N LYS A 110 13.73 3.37 24.84
CA LYS A 110 15.03 2.85 24.39
C LYS A 110 14.85 1.41 23.87
N GLY A 111 15.26 1.17 22.62
CA GLY A 111 15.12 -0.12 21.95
C GLY A 111 13.83 -0.30 21.17
N GLU A 112 12.87 0.62 21.26
CA GLU A 112 11.71 0.64 20.36
C GLU A 112 12.10 1.21 19.00
N GLU A 113 11.54 0.63 17.93
CA GLU A 113 11.80 1.06 16.56
C GLU A 113 11.02 2.33 16.24
N MET A 114 11.68 3.28 15.56
CA MET A 114 11.03 4.47 14.99
C MET A 114 10.57 4.15 13.58
N THR A 115 9.28 4.38 13.29
CA THR A 115 8.64 4.01 12.03
C THR A 115 7.81 5.16 11.46
N VAL A 116 7.76 5.24 10.14
CA VAL A 116 6.96 6.21 9.37
C VAL A 116 6.00 5.47 8.44
N ASN A 117 5.01 6.18 7.90
CA ASN A 117 4.17 5.60 6.86
C ASN A 117 4.72 5.98 5.46
N TYR A 118 5.07 4.97 4.65
CA TYR A 118 5.57 5.16 3.29
C TYR A 118 4.44 5.41 2.27
N ILE A 119 3.21 4.96 2.57
CA ILE A 119 2.16 4.80 1.56
C ILE A 119 0.78 5.23 2.09
N ASN A 120 -0.09 5.65 1.20
CA ASN A 120 -1.47 5.99 1.56
C ASN A 120 -2.42 5.43 0.49
N GLY A 121 -2.87 4.16 0.65
CA GLY A 121 -4.00 3.64 -0.13
C GLY A 121 -3.76 2.57 -1.20
N GLN A 122 -2.60 1.91 -1.29
CA GLN A 122 -2.34 0.92 -2.37
C GLN A 122 -1.58 -0.32 -1.86
N SER A 123 -2.04 -1.53 -2.21
CA SER A 123 -1.43 -2.77 -1.72
C SER A 123 -0.03 -3.01 -2.30
N ASP A 124 0.06 -3.06 -3.63
CA ASP A 124 1.21 -3.65 -4.31
C ASP A 124 2.46 -2.75 -4.28
N ILE A 125 2.28 -1.47 -3.95
CA ILE A 125 3.33 -0.47 -4.00
C ILE A 125 4.51 -0.80 -3.06
N LEU A 126 4.25 -1.53 -1.96
CA LEU A 126 5.30 -1.98 -1.03
C LEU A 126 6.26 -2.95 -1.71
N MET A 127 5.73 -3.94 -2.42
CA MET A 127 6.55 -4.89 -3.15
C MET A 127 7.22 -4.22 -4.37
N GLN A 128 6.47 -3.40 -5.10
CA GLN A 128 6.95 -2.71 -6.30
C GLN A 128 8.11 -1.74 -6.05
N ARG A 129 8.03 -0.95 -4.97
CA ARG A 129 8.99 0.13 -4.71
C ARG A 129 10.02 -0.21 -3.63
N TYR A 130 9.62 -1.01 -2.64
CA TYR A 130 10.43 -1.26 -1.45
C TYR A 130 10.85 -2.73 -1.28
N GLY A 131 10.31 -3.64 -2.10
CA GLY A 131 10.72 -5.04 -2.13
C GLY A 131 10.29 -5.86 -0.91
N PHE A 132 9.21 -5.45 -0.22
CA PHE A 132 8.63 -6.22 0.88
C PHE A 132 7.10 -6.21 0.82
N SER A 133 6.48 -7.19 1.49
CA SER A 133 5.05 -7.22 1.79
C SER A 133 4.86 -7.41 3.29
N THR A 134 3.64 -7.22 3.77
CA THR A 134 3.32 -7.41 5.19
C THR A 134 1.89 -7.91 5.35
N PRO A 135 1.65 -8.86 6.28
CA PRO A 135 0.32 -9.44 6.49
C PRO A 135 -0.67 -8.47 7.13
N VAL A 136 -0.20 -7.32 7.63
CA VAL A 136 -1.03 -6.29 8.28
C VAL A 136 -1.31 -5.11 7.36
N ASN A 137 -1.19 -5.29 6.04
CA ASN A 137 -1.50 -4.25 5.07
C ASN A 137 -3.02 -4.01 5.00
N PRO A 138 -3.54 -2.87 5.49
CA PRO A 138 -4.97 -2.59 5.48
C PRO A 138 -5.50 -2.33 4.06
N TRP A 139 -4.60 -2.09 3.11
CA TRP A 139 -4.92 -1.88 1.70
C TRP A 139 -4.78 -3.15 0.89
N ASP A 140 -4.53 -4.30 1.53
CA ASP A 140 -4.43 -5.56 0.80
C ASP A 140 -5.77 -5.97 0.23
N VAL A 141 -5.73 -6.51 -0.98
CA VAL A 141 -6.92 -6.71 -1.80
C VAL A 141 -6.88 -8.12 -2.36
N ILE A 142 -7.93 -8.89 -2.10
CA ILE A 142 -8.10 -10.21 -2.69
C ILE A 142 -8.90 -10.06 -3.99
N SER A 143 -8.20 -10.34 -5.10
CA SER A 143 -8.70 -10.58 -6.45
C SER A 143 -9.76 -11.70 -6.54
N PHE A 144 -11.07 -11.43 -6.60
CA PHE A 144 -12.02 -12.50 -6.97
C PHE A 144 -12.30 -12.46 -8.47
N SER A 145 -12.05 -13.57 -9.16
CA SER A 145 -12.39 -13.75 -10.58
C SER A 145 -13.50 -14.78 -10.73
N GLY A 146 -14.61 -14.42 -11.39
CA GLY A 146 -15.71 -15.32 -11.68
C GLY A 146 -16.94 -14.57 -12.21
N ASN A 147 -17.95 -15.32 -12.65
CA ASN A 147 -19.24 -14.75 -13.08
C ASN A 147 -20.23 -14.55 -11.90
N SER A 148 -19.76 -14.73 -10.67
CA SER A 148 -20.57 -14.59 -9.47
C SER A 148 -20.90 -13.12 -9.23
N CYS A 149 -22.16 -12.80 -8.96
CA CYS A 149 -22.58 -11.46 -8.53
C CYS A 149 -22.81 -11.45 -7.01
N ILE A 150 -22.37 -10.41 -6.31
CA ILE A 150 -22.58 -10.27 -4.86
C ILE A 150 -23.85 -9.45 -4.62
N HIS A 151 -24.77 -9.99 -3.85
CA HIS A 151 -25.98 -9.26 -3.48
C HIS A 151 -25.67 -8.26 -2.36
N LEU A 152 -26.11 -7.00 -2.49
CA LEU A 152 -25.80 -5.93 -1.52
C LEU A 152 -26.25 -6.24 -0.09
N ASP A 153 -27.35 -6.96 0.07
CA ASP A 153 -27.89 -7.33 1.39
C ASP A 153 -27.23 -8.57 2.00
N THR A 154 -26.20 -9.14 1.36
CA THR A 154 -25.46 -10.29 1.92
C THR A 154 -24.29 -9.83 2.77
N PHE A 155 -23.93 -10.62 3.79
CA PHE A 155 -22.76 -10.36 4.63
C PHE A 155 -21.45 -10.20 3.84
N LEU A 156 -21.37 -10.79 2.64
CA LEU A 156 -20.21 -10.69 1.77
C LEU A 156 -19.97 -9.29 1.22
N SER A 157 -20.99 -8.42 1.15
CA SER A 157 -20.83 -7.02 0.72
C SER A 157 -20.05 -6.16 1.71
N VAL A 158 -19.94 -6.60 2.97
CA VAL A 158 -19.19 -5.89 4.03
C VAL A 158 -17.69 -6.11 3.87
N PHE A 159 -17.28 -7.24 3.31
CA PHE A 159 -15.89 -7.42 2.90
C PHE A 159 -15.73 -6.67 1.60
N ASN A 160 -14.83 -5.69 1.57
CA ASN A 160 -14.53 -4.86 0.41
C ASN A 160 -13.84 -5.72 -0.68
N ILE A 161 -14.58 -6.69 -1.21
CA ILE A 161 -14.20 -7.63 -2.25
C ILE A 161 -14.04 -6.82 -3.52
N SER A 162 -12.90 -6.98 -4.16
CA SER A 162 -12.61 -6.36 -5.45
C SER A 162 -12.47 -7.44 -6.51
N GLY A 163 -12.79 -7.10 -7.75
CA GLY A 163 -12.33 -7.89 -8.91
C GLY A 163 -13.45 -8.52 -9.73
N LEU A 164 -14.71 -8.49 -9.30
CA LEU A 164 -15.83 -8.80 -10.17
C LEU A 164 -16.31 -7.49 -10.87
N PRO A 165 -16.38 -7.45 -12.20
CA PRO A 165 -16.90 -6.29 -12.91
C PRO A 165 -18.42 -6.14 -12.65
N GLY A 166 -18.86 -5.07 -11.97
CA GLY A 166 -20.29 -4.75 -11.78
C GLY A 166 -20.95 -5.33 -10.51
N GLU A 167 -20.19 -5.47 -9.43
CA GLU A 167 -20.38 -6.39 -8.30
C GLU A 167 -21.61 -6.32 -7.42
N TYR A 168 -22.43 -5.28 -7.51
CA TYR A 168 -23.48 -5.06 -6.53
C TYR A 168 -24.82 -4.90 -7.22
N TYR A 169 -25.70 -5.88 -7.02
CA TYR A 169 -27.08 -5.80 -7.46
C TYR A 169 -28.02 -5.72 -6.25
N HIS A 170 -29.05 -4.87 -6.39
CA HIS A 170 -30.21 -4.87 -5.50
C HIS A 170 -31.25 -5.85 -6.03
N ASN A 171 -32.03 -6.45 -5.13
CA ASN A 171 -33.28 -7.09 -5.51
C ASN A 171 -34.15 -6.06 -6.25
N LYS A 172 -34.36 -6.26 -7.56
CA LYS A 172 -35.37 -5.51 -8.29
C LYS A 172 -36.72 -6.12 -7.92
N SER A 173 -37.51 -5.36 -7.15
CA SER A 173 -38.88 -5.64 -6.67
C SER A 173 -39.00 -6.57 -5.45
N THR A 174 -39.21 -5.96 -4.27
CA THR A 174 -40.46 -6.18 -3.53
C THR A 174 -41.04 -4.81 -3.14
N PRO A 175 -42.36 -4.60 -3.13
CA PRO A 175 -42.97 -3.29 -2.93
C PRO A 175 -42.85 -2.83 -1.46
N ASP A 176 -42.49 -1.56 -1.29
CA ASP A 176 -42.48 -0.77 -0.04
C ASP A 176 -43.94 -0.45 0.42
N PRO A 177 -44.25 0.12 1.60
CA PRO A 177 -43.49 0.38 2.83
C PRO A 177 -44.25 0.01 4.13
N SER A 178 -43.60 -0.56 5.15
CA SER A 178 -43.99 -0.25 6.54
C SER A 178 -42.93 -0.64 7.56
N ARG A 179 -42.75 0.24 8.56
CA ARG A 179 -41.96 0.13 9.79
C ARG A 179 -40.50 0.57 9.72
N THR A 180 -40.40 1.89 9.78
CA THR A 180 -39.40 2.65 10.53
C THR A 180 -38.97 2.01 11.86
N LEU A 181 -37.66 2.11 12.09
CA LEU A 181 -36.92 2.31 13.36
C LEU A 181 -36.64 1.12 14.30
N GLU A 182 -35.35 1.05 14.64
CA GLU A 182 -34.76 0.58 15.90
C GLU A 182 -34.66 -0.94 16.16
N ALA A 183 -33.50 -1.49 15.79
CA ALA A 183 -32.59 -2.11 16.76
C ALA A 183 -31.22 -2.38 16.11
N ALA A 184 -30.35 -1.37 16.11
CA ALA A 184 -28.92 -1.60 15.90
C ALA A 184 -28.38 -2.34 17.14
N ILE A 185 -28.48 -3.67 17.14
CA ILE A 185 -27.82 -4.48 18.17
C ILE A 185 -26.33 -4.46 17.88
N LYS A 186 -25.65 -3.57 18.61
CA LYS A 186 -24.20 -3.41 18.63
C LYS A 186 -23.57 -4.64 19.32
N TYR A 187 -23.40 -5.73 18.59
CA TYR A 187 -22.63 -6.86 19.12
C TYR A 187 -21.13 -6.57 19.01
N ARG A 188 -20.54 -6.19 20.14
CA ARG A 188 -19.10 -6.22 20.37
C ARG A 188 -18.70 -7.69 20.57
N LEU A 189 -18.64 -8.46 19.48
CA LEU A 189 -18.29 -9.87 19.57
C LEU A 189 -16.77 -10.00 19.77
N HIS A 190 -16.38 -10.60 20.89
CA HIS A 190 -14.99 -10.93 21.21
C HIS A 190 -14.43 -11.83 20.10
N ARG A 191 -13.33 -11.40 19.44
CA ARG A 191 -12.75 -12.03 18.23
C ARG A 191 -12.64 -13.56 18.31
N LYS A 192 -12.34 -14.10 19.49
CA LYS A 192 -12.25 -15.55 19.73
C LYS A 192 -13.60 -16.26 19.61
N LEU A 193 -14.65 -15.66 20.16
CA LEU A 193 -16.02 -16.19 20.10
C LEU A 193 -16.61 -16.10 18.69
N PHE A 194 -16.22 -15.07 17.92
CA PHE A 194 -16.64 -14.92 16.53
C PHE A 194 -16.04 -16.02 15.65
N ILE A 195 -14.75 -16.32 15.80
CA ILE A 195 -14.10 -17.41 15.07
C ILE A 195 -14.67 -18.77 15.48
N GLU A 196 -14.93 -19.01 16.77
CA GLU A 196 -15.63 -20.23 17.20
C GLU A 196 -17.00 -20.39 16.52
N LYS A 197 -17.82 -19.33 16.51
CA LYS A 197 -19.15 -19.33 15.87
C LYS A 197 -19.08 -19.55 14.35
N VAL A 198 -18.04 -19.03 13.69
CA VAL A 198 -17.82 -19.22 12.25
C VAL A 198 -17.39 -20.67 11.97
N ILE A 199 -16.53 -21.25 12.81
CA ILE A 199 -16.14 -22.67 12.69
C ILE A 199 -17.36 -23.57 12.91
N GLU A 200 -18.14 -23.34 13.98
CA GLU A 200 -19.38 -24.08 14.26
C GLU A 200 -20.37 -24.01 13.08
N ALA A 201 -20.52 -22.84 12.46
CA ALA A 201 -21.37 -22.66 11.30
C ALA A 201 -20.84 -23.44 10.08
N LEU A 202 -19.53 -23.38 9.83
CA LEU A 202 -18.90 -24.09 8.72
C LEU A 202 -18.94 -25.61 8.90
N GLU A 203 -18.75 -26.13 10.12
CA GLU A 203 -18.91 -27.54 10.46
C GLU A 203 -20.37 -27.99 10.26
N MET A 204 -21.34 -27.17 10.68
CA MET A 204 -22.76 -27.45 10.46
C MET A 204 -23.15 -27.45 8.97
N TYR A 205 -22.52 -26.60 8.16
CA TYR A 205 -22.67 -26.60 6.70
C TYR A 205 -22.05 -27.84 6.06
N GLN A 206 -20.91 -28.30 6.57
CA GLN A 206 -20.23 -29.49 6.09
C GLN A 206 -21.04 -30.77 6.40
N GLU A 207 -21.66 -30.86 7.58
CA GLU A 207 -22.51 -32.01 7.94
C GLU A 207 -23.86 -32.05 7.20
N LYS A 208 -24.45 -30.89 6.86
CA LYS A 208 -25.81 -30.82 6.29
C LYS A 208 -25.88 -30.76 4.77
N ILE A 209 -24.76 -30.60 4.05
CA ILE A 209 -24.73 -30.50 2.59
C ILE A 209 -24.04 -31.70 1.92
N LEU A 210 -23.25 -32.49 2.66
CA LEU A 210 -22.52 -33.65 2.12
C LEU A 210 -23.12 -35.04 2.44
N PHE A 211 -24.34 -35.10 2.98
CA PHE A 211 -25.19 -36.30 2.99
C PHE A 211 -26.65 -35.96 2.72
#